data_AF-A0A929GAH9-F1
#
_entry.id   AF-A0A929GAH9-F1
#
_cell.length_a   1.000
_cell.length_b   1.000
_cell.length_c   1.000
_cell.angle_alpha   90.00
_cell.angle_beta   90.00
_cell.angle_gamma   90.00
#
_symmetry.space_group_name_H-M   'P 1'
#
loop_
_entity.id
_entity.type
_entity.pdbx_description
1 polymer ?
#
loop_
_entity_poly.entity_id
_entity_poly.type
_entity_poly.pdbx_seq_one_letter_code
_entity_poly.pdbx_strand_id
1 'polypeptide(L)'
;DKGLVRACHDCSEGGIGVAVAEMAFAGGLGALVHLKPVPLGEPVDRDDFVLFSESNSRFLVEVAPEDEEKFVEIMKEGVSLAAIGQVTDSEVLEVYGLDGNRVLLKAISELKEAWQKPIRW
;
A
#
# COMPACT_ATOMS: atom_id res chain seq x y z
N ASP A 1 -21.60 11.30 -3.81
CA ASP A 1 -20.48 10.87 -2.94
C ASP A 1 -21.06 10.06 -1.79
N LYS A 2 -20.46 8.90 -1.47
CA LYS A 2 -20.87 8.03 -0.33
C LYS A 2 -19.96 8.19 0.89
N GLY A 3 -18.88 8.97 0.79
CA GLY A 3 -17.99 9.30 1.91
C GLY A 3 -17.15 8.14 2.46
N LEU A 4 -16.90 7.10 1.65
CA LEU A 4 -16.24 5.86 2.10
C LEU A 4 -14.71 5.89 2.04
N VAL A 5 -14.15 6.78 1.22
CA VAL A 5 -12.70 6.88 0.99
C VAL A 5 -12.10 7.91 1.95
N ARG A 6 -11.13 7.47 2.76
CA ARG A 6 -10.38 8.34 3.69
C ARG A 6 -9.16 8.96 3.02
N ALA A 7 -8.42 8.14 2.28
CA ALA A 7 -7.27 8.54 1.47
C ALA A 7 -7.18 7.66 0.22
N CYS A 8 -6.53 8.16 -0.81
CA CYS A 8 -6.27 7.42 -2.04
C CYS A 8 -4.93 7.86 -2.63
N HIS A 9 -4.16 6.92 -3.15
CA HIS A 9 -2.90 7.18 -3.82
C HIS A 9 -2.78 6.30 -5.07
N ASP A 10 -2.30 6.87 -6.18
CA ASP A 10 -1.97 6.07 -7.36
C ASP A 10 -0.70 5.24 -7.12
N CYS A 11 -0.59 4.09 -7.79
CA CYS A 11 0.65 3.33 -7.84
C CYS A 11 1.37 3.65 -9.15
N SER A 12 2.36 4.53 -9.09
CA SER A 12 3.18 4.96 -10.22
C SER A 12 4.66 4.63 -9.97
N GLU A 13 5.53 5.64 -9.85
CA GLU A 13 6.97 5.46 -9.69
C GLU A 13 7.30 4.73 -8.38
N GLY A 14 8.05 3.65 -8.47
CA GLY A 14 8.39 2.80 -7.31
C GLY A 14 7.27 1.88 -6.81
N GLY A 15 6.12 1.87 -7.47
CA GLY A 15 5.06 0.88 -7.25
C GLY A 15 4.36 0.99 -5.90
N ILE A 16 3.82 -0.14 -5.44
CA ILE A 16 2.98 -0.18 -4.22
C ILE A 16 3.79 0.10 -2.95
N GLY A 17 5.07 -0.30 -2.91
CA GLY A 17 5.92 -0.08 -1.75
C GLY A 17 6.16 1.40 -1.49
N VAL A 18 6.43 2.19 -2.55
CA VAL A 18 6.60 3.65 -2.44
C VAL A 18 5.27 4.34 -2.16
N ALA A 19 4.20 3.96 -2.85
CA ALA A 19 2.88 4.57 -2.65
C ALA A 19 2.37 4.41 -1.20
N VAL A 20 2.53 3.23 -0.58
CA VAL A 20 2.19 3.04 0.85
C VAL A 20 3.06 3.92 1.74
N ALA A 21 4.36 4.01 1.46
CA ALA A 21 5.26 4.85 2.25
C ALA A 21 4.88 6.33 2.16
N GLU A 22 4.51 6.83 0.98
CA GLU A 22 4.05 8.20 0.76
C GLU A 22 2.74 8.50 1.51
N MET A 23 1.77 7.58 1.48
CA MET A 23 0.56 7.67 2.30
C MET A 23 0.90 7.76 3.80
N ALA A 24 1.83 6.92 4.27
CA ALA A 24 2.31 6.95 5.65
C ALA A 24 3.03 8.27 6.00
N PHE A 25 3.82 8.84 5.08
CA PHE A 25 4.49 10.14 5.28
C PHE A 25 3.53 11.29 5.48
N ALA A 26 2.40 11.27 4.77
CA ALA A 26 1.36 12.27 4.82
C ALA A 26 0.51 12.16 6.10
N GLY A 27 0.21 10.92 6.52
CA GLY A 27 -0.55 10.64 7.74
C GLY A 27 0.26 10.76 9.04
N GLY A 28 1.59 10.62 8.97
CA GLY A 28 2.44 10.53 10.17
C GLY A 28 2.18 9.26 10.98
N LEU A 29 1.73 8.20 10.31
CA LEU A 29 1.35 6.91 10.87
C LEU A 29 2.12 5.79 10.16
N GLY A 30 2.13 4.61 10.76
CA GLY A 30 2.72 3.40 10.20
C GLY A 30 1.71 2.60 9.39
N ALA A 31 2.19 1.53 8.74
CA ALA A 31 1.32 0.62 8.02
C ALA A 31 1.85 -0.81 8.09
N LEU A 32 0.92 -1.76 8.14
CA LEU A 32 1.17 -3.19 8.02
C LEU A 32 0.60 -3.67 6.68
N VAL A 33 1.43 -4.26 5.83
CA VAL A 33 1.05 -4.70 4.48
C VAL A 33 1.43 -6.16 4.25
N HIS A 34 0.57 -6.89 3.55
CA HIS A 34 0.79 -8.25 3.07
C HIS A 34 0.79 -8.26 1.54
N LEU A 35 1.84 -8.81 0.94
CA LEU A 35 1.97 -8.90 -0.53
C LEU A 35 1.13 -10.02 -1.13
N LYS A 36 0.91 -11.10 -0.37
CA LYS A 36 0.13 -12.27 -0.81
C LYS A 36 -1.26 -11.96 -1.39
N PRO A 37 -2.10 -11.08 -0.78
CA PRO A 37 -3.41 -10.76 -1.33
C PRO A 37 -3.39 -9.77 -2.50
N VAL A 38 -2.23 -9.17 -2.85
CA VAL A 38 -2.16 -8.18 -3.94
C VAL A 38 -2.64 -8.83 -5.24
N PRO A 39 -3.62 -8.25 -5.96
CA PRO A 39 -4.05 -8.80 -7.24
C PRO A 39 -2.95 -8.70 -8.29
N LEU A 40 -2.64 -9.82 -8.93
CA LEU A 40 -1.61 -9.92 -9.98
C LEU A 40 -2.22 -10.33 -11.31
N GLY A 41 -1.68 -9.81 -12.41
CA GLY A 41 -2.09 -10.20 -13.77
C GLY A 41 -1.56 -11.58 -14.19
N GLU A 42 -0.46 -12.01 -13.60
CA GLU A 42 0.17 -13.32 -13.80
C GLU A 42 0.78 -13.80 -12.47
N PRO A 43 1.01 -15.12 -12.29
CA PRO A 43 1.69 -15.62 -11.10
C PRO A 43 3.10 -15.05 -10.96
N VAL A 44 3.40 -14.48 -9.80
CA VAL A 44 4.72 -13.94 -9.44
C VAL A 44 5.14 -14.52 -8.10
N ASP A 45 6.39 -14.97 -7.98
CA ASP A 45 6.99 -15.58 -6.80
C ASP A 45 8.11 -14.71 -6.18
N ARG A 46 8.08 -13.41 -6.48
CA ARG A 46 9.11 -12.43 -6.12
C ARG A 46 8.52 -11.22 -5.39
N ASP A 47 8.86 -11.07 -4.12
CA ASP A 47 8.40 -9.97 -3.27
C ASP A 47 8.78 -8.59 -3.82
N ASP A 48 10.01 -8.46 -4.32
CA ASP A 48 10.52 -7.21 -4.90
C ASP A 48 9.76 -6.80 -6.16
N PHE A 49 9.38 -7.76 -7.00
CA PHE A 49 8.54 -7.50 -8.16
C PHE A 49 7.16 -6.97 -7.75
N VAL A 50 6.52 -7.58 -6.76
CA VAL A 50 5.21 -7.12 -6.28
C VAL A 50 5.30 -5.72 -5.65
N LEU A 51 6.37 -5.46 -4.89
CA LEU A 51 6.61 -4.17 -4.23
C LEU A 51 6.84 -3.03 -5.22
N PHE A 52 7.69 -3.25 -6.21
CA PHE A 52 8.23 -2.19 -7.07
C PHE A 52 7.69 -2.22 -8.50
N SER A 53 6.75 -3.11 -8.83
CA SER A 53 6.06 -3.07 -10.12
C SER A 53 5.34 -1.74 -10.31
N GLU A 54 5.59 -1.09 -11.45
CA GLU A 54 4.95 0.14 -11.91
C GLU A 54 3.84 -0.14 -12.94
N SER A 55 3.19 -1.31 -12.84
CA SER A 55 2.04 -1.64 -13.68
C SER A 55 0.93 -0.57 -13.56
N ASN A 56 0.28 -0.26 -14.68
CA ASN A 56 -0.69 0.83 -14.77
C ASN A 56 -2.02 0.50 -14.08
N SER A 57 -2.85 1.53 -13.89
CA SER A 57 -4.26 1.41 -13.47
C SER A 57 -4.46 0.75 -12.10
N ARG A 58 -3.62 1.10 -11.12
CA ARG A 58 -3.70 0.62 -9.74
C ARG A 58 -3.80 1.79 -8.78
N PHE A 59 -4.59 1.60 -7.73
CA PHE A 59 -4.82 2.59 -6.67
C PHE A 59 -4.77 1.89 -5.32
N LEU A 60 -4.18 2.57 -4.34
CA LEU A 60 -4.32 2.27 -2.93
C LEU A 60 -5.44 3.13 -2.36
N VAL A 61 -6.36 2.51 -1.65
CA VAL A 61 -7.51 3.21 -1.05
C VAL A 61 -7.58 2.85 0.42
N GLU A 62 -7.58 3.89 1.26
CA GLU A 62 -7.84 3.75 2.69
C GLU A 62 -9.35 3.93 2.94
N VAL A 63 -9.92 2.96 3.64
CA VAL A 63 -11.33 2.95 4.07
C VAL A 63 -11.39 2.67 5.57
N ALA A 64 -12.42 3.18 6.24
CA ALA A 64 -12.65 2.83 7.64
C ALA A 64 -13.06 1.34 7.74
N PRO A 65 -12.64 0.60 8.77
CA PRO A 65 -13.00 -0.81 8.93
C PRO A 65 -14.52 -1.07 8.87
N GLU A 66 -15.33 -0.17 9.43
CA GLU A 66 -16.79 -0.25 9.40
C GLU A 66 -17.40 -0.03 8.00
N ASP A 67 -16.64 0.55 7.07
CA ASP A 67 -17.07 0.84 5.70
C ASP A 67 -16.51 -0.16 4.66
N GLU A 68 -15.62 -1.07 5.06
CA GLU A 68 -14.91 -1.99 4.17
C GLU A 68 -15.88 -2.82 3.31
N GLU A 69 -16.82 -3.54 3.94
CA GLU A 69 -17.78 -4.38 3.22
C GLU A 69 -18.57 -3.57 2.19
N LYS A 70 -19.01 -2.37 2.57
CA LYS A 70 -19.79 -1.50 1.70
C LYS A 70 -18.96 -0.98 0.53
N PHE A 71 -17.69 -0.67 0.76
CA PHE A 71 -16.77 -0.27 -0.30
C PHE A 71 -16.53 -1.42 -1.29
N VAL A 72 -16.23 -2.62 -0.78
CA VAL A 72 -16.02 -3.83 -1.58
C VAL A 72 -17.25 -4.14 -2.44
N GLU A 73 -18.45 -4.09 -1.85
CA GLU A 73 -19.70 -4.36 -2.57
C GLU A 73 -19.96 -3.40 -3.74
N ILE A 74 -19.49 -2.15 -3.63
CA ILE A 74 -19.61 -1.16 -4.71
C ILE A 74 -18.56 -1.41 -5.80
N MET A 75 -17.35 -1.79 -5.42
CA MET A 75 -16.21 -1.87 -6.34
C MET A 75 -16.07 -3.24 -7.01
N LYS A 76 -16.63 -4.31 -6.45
CA LYS A 76 -16.44 -5.69 -6.96
C LYS A 76 -16.83 -5.89 -8.41
N GLU A 77 -17.70 -5.05 -8.98
CA GLU A 77 -18.07 -5.11 -10.38
C GLU A 77 -17.05 -4.35 -11.24
N GLY A 78 -16.15 -5.09 -11.89
CA GLY A 78 -15.27 -4.56 -12.95
C GLY A 78 -13.88 -4.11 -12.51
N VAL A 79 -13.54 -4.18 -11.22
CA VAL A 79 -12.15 -4.02 -10.75
C VAL A 79 -11.69 -5.20 -9.91
N SER A 80 -10.42 -5.55 -10.03
CA SER A 80 -9.77 -6.49 -9.12
C SER A 80 -9.31 -5.74 -7.87
N LEU A 81 -9.71 -6.20 -6.70
CA LEU A 81 -9.42 -5.53 -5.43
C LEU A 81 -9.13 -6.55 -4.34
N ALA A 82 -8.32 -6.14 -3.37
CA ALA A 82 -8.04 -6.92 -2.17
C ALA A 82 -7.72 -5.99 -1.00
N ALA A 83 -8.12 -6.38 0.20
CA ALA A 83 -7.58 -5.82 1.42
C ALA A 83 -6.15 -6.34 1.61
N ILE A 84 -5.17 -5.45 1.54
CA ILE A 84 -3.74 -5.82 1.57
C ILE A 84 -3.06 -5.43 2.88
N GLY A 85 -3.74 -4.78 3.81
CA GLY A 85 -3.10 -4.24 4.99
C GLY A 85 -3.97 -3.28 5.78
N GLN A 86 -3.36 -2.60 6.74
CA GLN A 86 -4.00 -1.63 7.61
C GLN A 86 -3.03 -0.52 8.03
N VAL A 87 -3.57 0.67 8.28
CA VAL A 87 -2.84 1.75 8.96
C VAL A 87 -2.67 1.37 10.44
N THR A 88 -1.55 1.76 11.03
CA THR A 88 -1.23 1.48 12.44
C THR A 88 -0.81 2.74 13.17
N ASP A 89 -0.92 2.75 14.49
CA ASP A 89 -0.39 3.80 15.38
C ASP A 89 1.12 3.70 15.60
N SER A 90 1.78 2.71 14.97
CA SER A 90 3.23 2.59 14.97
C SER A 90 3.88 3.66 14.07
N GLU A 91 5.18 3.89 14.21
CA GLU A 91 5.94 4.77 13.30
C GLU A 91 6.77 3.94 12.32
N VAL A 92 6.30 2.74 11.96
CA VAL A 92 7.00 1.82 11.05
C VAL A 92 6.12 1.40 9.87
N LEU A 93 6.77 1.17 8.73
CA LEU A 93 6.23 0.36 7.65
C LEU A 93 6.69 -1.08 7.87
N GLU A 94 5.74 -2.00 7.95
CA GLU A 94 5.96 -3.43 8.05
C GLU A 94 5.34 -4.13 6.84
N VAL A 95 6.14 -4.94 6.14
CA VAL A 95 5.68 -5.68 4.96
C VAL A 95 5.98 -7.17 5.12
N TYR A 96 4.97 -7.98 4.89
CA TYR A 96 5.03 -9.43 4.81
C TYR A 96 4.96 -9.88 3.35
N GLY A 97 5.92 -10.69 2.93
CA GLY A 97 6.05 -11.21 1.58
C GLY A 97 5.01 -12.29 1.22
N LEU A 98 5.14 -12.82 0.02
CA LEU A 98 4.27 -13.84 -0.58
C LEU A 98 4.23 -15.13 0.25
N ASP A 99 5.37 -15.49 0.86
CA ASP A 99 5.50 -16.66 1.75
C ASP A 99 5.06 -16.39 3.19
N GLY A 100 4.59 -15.18 3.50
CA GLY A 100 4.18 -14.78 4.84
C GLY A 100 5.35 -14.46 5.79
N ASN A 101 6.58 -14.46 5.30
CA ASN A 101 7.74 -13.97 6.05
C ASN A 101 7.81 -12.44 5.99
N ARG A 102 8.31 -11.80 7.05
CA ARG A 102 8.54 -10.36 7.03
C ARG A 102 9.73 -10.00 6.16
N VAL A 103 9.50 -9.12 5.18
CA VAL A 103 10.51 -8.68 4.21
C VAL A 103 10.96 -7.23 4.44
N LEU A 104 10.14 -6.42 5.12
CA LEU A 104 10.47 -5.05 5.46
C LEU A 104 9.95 -4.69 6.85
N LEU A 105 10.80 -4.04 7.64
CA LEU A 105 10.43 -3.37 8.89
C LEU A 105 11.32 -2.13 9.00
N LYS A 106 10.77 -0.96 8.71
CA LYS A 106 11.53 0.28 8.67
C LYS A 106 10.76 1.43 9.27
N ALA A 107 11.46 2.31 9.97
CA ALA A 107 10.87 3.53 10.49
C ALA A 107 10.41 4.43 9.34
N ILE A 108 9.23 5.02 9.46
CA ILE A 108 8.69 5.96 8.48
C ILE A 108 9.63 7.16 8.31
N SER A 109 10.29 7.60 9.39
CA SER A 109 11.28 8.67 9.34
C SER A 109 12.51 8.33 8.49
N GLU A 110 13.00 7.09 8.54
CA GLU A 110 14.13 6.61 7.74
C GLU A 110 13.75 6.57 6.25
N LEU A 111 12.58 6.04 5.93
CA LEU A 111 12.06 5.99 4.56
C LEU A 111 11.84 7.39 4.00
N LYS A 112 11.28 8.31 4.80
CA LYS A 112 11.03 9.70 4.40
C LYS A 112 12.33 10.45 4.12
N GLU A 113 13.35 10.28 4.96
CA GLU A 113 14.66 10.90 4.71
C GLU A 113 15.29 10.35 3.42
N ALA A 114 15.24 9.03 3.20
CA ALA A 114 15.75 8.42 1.97
C ALA A 114 15.04 8.95 0.71
N TRP A 115 13.72 9.12 0.77
CA TRP A 115 12.90 9.66 -0.32
C TRP A 115 13.17 11.15 -0.57
N GLN A 116 13.35 11.97 0.47
CA GLN A 116 13.57 13.42 0.33
C GLN A 116 15.01 13.79 -0.07
N LYS A 117 16.00 13.03 0.39
CA LYS A 117 17.42 13.30 0.13
C LYS A 117 17.77 13.58 -1.34
N PRO A 118 17.31 12.82 -2.35
CA PRO A 118 17.61 13.11 -3.75
C PRO A 118 16.92 14.36 -4.30
N ILE A 119 15.86 14.86 -3.64
CA ILE A 119 15.02 15.99 -4.11
C ILE A 119 15.41 17.30 -3.41
N ARG A 120 15.97 17.22 -2.20
CA ARG A 120 16.50 18.36 -1.45
C ARG A 120 17.83 18.81 -2.09
N TRP A 121 17.77 19.82 -2.94
CA TRP A 121 18.93 20.55 -3.47
C TRP A 121 19.49 21.55 -2.46
#